data_AF-A0A9P7G917-F1
#
_entry.id   AF-A0A9P7G917-F1
#
_cell.length_a   1.000
_cell.length_b   1.000
_cell.length_c   1.000
_cell.angle_alpha   90.00
_cell.angle_beta   90.00
_cell.angle_gamma   90.00
#
_symmetry.space_group_name_H-M   'P 1'
#
loop_
_entity.id
_entity.type
_entity.pdbx_description
1 polymer ?
#
loop_
_entity_poly.entity_id
_entity_poly.type
_entity_poly.pdbx_seq_one_letter_code
_entity_poly.pdbx_strand_id
1 'polypeptide(L)'
;MAEASTSLPDVPHQEPPPTTNEILEYADLAIIDLKKYKTPEGRAELVREVHDAMRTVGFFYVINHGYTKEQTARMFDIADIPFSAVTSHEKEKYVGQMKTTGSYQGYKPRGYWHIEGGVRDQVETYNSKRDFSNISHHANRTFQVHRDVTRKEHPEALRPFLPDIAAFARHNHFNVLNPLLNLVSRSLELPEDTLGKLHQFEAEGETPYDEIVVNTGEVMDFLSGLYYKGTVHRVVQPPADQRHLTRSSIVYFGFANDDVKLVPLKESPVLQRVGITRRCEDDVAPTMEAWRKGRIAAYGQTTLIPGKEKGVQEEVLNGVVVKHYV
;
A
#
# COMPACT_ATOMS: atom_id res chain seq x y z
N MET A 1 -27.14 31.04 11.05
CA MET A 1 -26.75 30.23 12.22
C MET A 1 -25.23 30.29 12.32
N ALA A 2 -24.65 30.25 13.52
CA ALA A 2 -23.20 30.18 13.64
C ALA A 2 -22.72 28.78 13.26
N GLU A 3 -21.66 28.69 12.47
CA GLU A 3 -20.95 27.41 12.27
C GLU A 3 -20.27 27.05 13.59
N ALA A 4 -20.59 25.87 14.12
CA ALA A 4 -19.91 25.36 15.30
C ALA A 4 -18.47 25.02 14.90
N SER A 5 -17.51 25.83 15.37
CA SER A 5 -16.09 25.51 15.30
C SER A 5 -15.84 24.25 16.15
N THR A 6 -15.93 23.11 15.48
CA THR A 6 -15.69 21.79 16.08
C THR A 6 -14.18 21.61 16.16
N SER A 7 -13.63 21.94 17.31
CA SER A 7 -12.25 21.59 17.65
C SER A 7 -12.07 20.10 17.45
N LEU A 8 -11.04 19.72 16.68
CA LEU A 8 -10.70 18.32 16.46
C LEU A 8 -10.51 17.59 17.80
N PRO A 9 -10.92 16.31 17.91
CA PRO A 9 -10.74 15.55 19.14
C PRO A 9 -9.25 15.44 19.50
N ASP A 10 -8.95 15.66 20.78
CA ASP A 10 -7.59 15.54 21.31
C ASP A 10 -7.08 14.09 21.21
N VAL A 11 -5.77 13.92 21.02
CA VAL A 11 -5.15 12.60 20.84
C VAL A 11 -3.77 12.57 21.52
N PRO A 12 -3.44 11.52 22.32
CA PRO A 12 -2.14 11.42 22.97
C PRO A 12 -1.01 11.28 21.94
N HIS A 13 -0.08 12.24 21.95
CA HIS A 13 1.04 12.24 21.01
C HIS A 13 1.96 11.02 21.18
N GLN A 14 2.37 10.42 20.07
CA GLN A 14 3.34 9.34 19.99
C GLN A 14 4.69 9.88 19.52
N GLU A 15 5.69 9.94 20.41
CA GLU A 15 7.05 10.30 20.02
C GLU A 15 7.63 9.24 19.07
N PRO A 16 8.07 9.60 17.85
CA PRO A 16 8.67 8.64 16.93
C PRO A 16 10.05 8.19 17.46
N PRO A 17 10.47 6.93 17.19
CA PRO A 17 11.79 6.45 17.59
C PRO A 17 12.92 7.37 17.09
N PRO A 18 13.92 7.71 17.93
CA PRO A 18 15.05 8.52 17.51
C PRO A 18 15.87 7.80 16.44
N THR A 19 16.59 8.59 15.63
CA THR A 19 17.56 8.07 14.65
C THR A 19 18.53 7.10 15.32
N THR A 20 18.77 5.95 14.68
CA THR A 20 19.72 4.95 15.18
C THR A 20 21.16 5.48 15.18
N ASN A 21 21.97 4.92 16.07
CA ASN A 21 23.41 5.09 16.13
C ASN A 21 24.16 4.06 15.25
N GLU A 22 23.47 3.06 14.68
CA GLU A 22 24.06 2.13 13.72
C GLU A 22 24.24 2.79 12.35
N ILE A 23 25.43 2.61 11.75
CA ILE A 23 25.72 3.07 10.39
C ILE A 23 25.11 2.06 9.42
N LEU A 24 24.01 2.45 8.77
CA LEU A 24 23.30 1.63 7.79
C LEU A 24 23.63 2.05 6.36
N GLU A 25 23.66 1.08 5.44
CA GLU A 25 23.67 1.34 4.00
C GLU A 25 22.25 1.71 3.53
N TYR A 26 22.04 2.97 3.16
CA TYR A 26 20.77 3.46 2.63
C TYR A 26 20.76 3.37 1.10
N ALA A 27 19.60 2.98 0.53
CA ALA A 27 19.38 3.09 -0.90
C ALA A 27 19.12 4.57 -1.27
N ASP A 28 19.80 5.05 -2.32
CA ASP A 28 19.50 6.36 -2.91
C ASP A 28 18.21 6.25 -3.73
N LEU A 29 17.14 6.89 -3.25
CA LEU A 29 15.81 6.85 -3.84
C LEU A 29 15.48 8.21 -4.48
N ALA A 30 15.00 8.18 -5.72
CA ALA A 30 14.57 9.37 -6.44
C ALA A 30 13.51 10.17 -5.64
N ILE A 31 13.55 11.49 -5.75
CA ILE A 31 12.62 12.39 -5.06
C ILE A 31 11.71 13.07 -6.10
N ILE A 32 10.43 12.74 -6.05
CA ILE A 32 9.40 13.24 -6.96
C ILE A 32 8.74 14.48 -6.34
N ASP A 33 9.06 15.67 -6.86
CA ASP A 33 8.52 16.93 -6.35
C ASP A 33 7.20 17.32 -7.02
N LEU A 34 6.06 17.05 -6.36
CA LEU A 34 4.74 17.39 -6.90
C LEU A 34 4.46 18.90 -6.96
N LYS A 35 5.34 19.76 -6.43
CA LYS A 35 5.32 21.21 -6.73
C LYS A 35 5.49 21.46 -8.24
N LYS A 36 6.31 20.64 -8.93
CA LYS A 36 6.51 20.70 -10.40
C LYS A 36 5.24 20.36 -11.18
N TYR A 37 4.33 19.55 -10.61
CA TYR A 37 3.13 19.02 -11.29
C TYR A 37 2.17 20.11 -11.79
N LYS A 38 2.29 21.34 -11.29
CA LYS A 38 1.40 22.45 -11.65
C LYS A 38 1.63 22.97 -13.09
N THR A 39 2.86 22.90 -13.63
CA THR A 39 3.16 23.39 -14.99
C THR A 39 3.25 22.25 -16.03
N PRO A 40 2.97 22.50 -17.32
CA PRO A 40 3.14 21.48 -18.38
C PRO A 40 4.57 20.93 -18.46
N GLU A 41 5.56 21.80 -18.27
CA GLU A 41 7.00 21.50 -18.35
C GLU A 41 7.41 20.64 -17.15
N GLY A 42 6.98 21.03 -15.94
CA GLY A 42 7.23 20.27 -14.72
C GLY A 42 6.52 18.91 -14.72
N ARG A 43 5.35 18.78 -15.37
CA ARG A 43 4.76 17.45 -15.64
C ARG A 43 5.57 16.63 -16.64
N ALA A 44 6.17 17.24 -17.66
CA ALA A 44 7.03 16.52 -18.61
C ALA A 44 8.34 16.03 -17.97
N GLU A 45 8.91 16.83 -17.06
CA GLU A 45 10.05 16.46 -16.21
C GLU A 45 9.69 15.31 -15.27
N LEU A 46 8.61 15.44 -14.50
CA LEU A 46 8.11 14.41 -13.58
C LEU A 46 7.77 13.08 -14.28
N VAL A 47 7.29 13.10 -15.53
CA VAL A 47 7.05 11.87 -16.32
C VAL A 47 8.36 11.10 -16.52
N ARG A 48 9.48 11.79 -16.75
CA ARG A 48 10.81 11.16 -16.82
C ARG A 48 11.29 10.68 -15.45
N GLU A 49 11.15 11.48 -14.40
CA GLU A 49 11.60 11.12 -13.04
C GLU A 49 10.88 9.86 -12.52
N VAL A 50 9.56 9.80 -12.65
CA VAL A 50 8.74 8.64 -12.26
C VAL A 50 9.04 7.42 -13.14
N HIS A 51 9.17 7.59 -14.47
CA HIS A 51 9.57 6.51 -15.37
C HIS A 51 10.91 5.89 -14.95
N ASP A 52 11.96 6.71 -14.81
CA ASP A 52 13.31 6.23 -14.54
C ASP A 52 13.39 5.57 -13.15
N ALA A 53 12.71 6.11 -12.13
CA ALA A 53 12.60 5.50 -10.81
C ALA A 53 11.88 4.13 -10.83
N MET A 54 10.74 4.03 -11.51
CA MET A 54 9.97 2.77 -11.63
C MET A 54 10.66 1.73 -12.53
N ARG A 55 11.53 2.15 -13.46
CA ARG A 55 12.31 1.24 -14.32
C ARG A 55 13.60 0.72 -13.65
N THR A 56 14.12 1.40 -12.63
CA THR A 56 15.40 1.10 -11.97
C THR A 56 15.24 0.46 -10.59
N VAL A 57 14.91 1.26 -9.56
CA VAL A 57 14.80 0.81 -8.16
C VAL A 57 13.39 0.31 -7.84
N GLY A 58 12.36 0.83 -8.53
CA GLY A 58 10.96 0.52 -8.23
C GLY A 58 10.43 1.20 -6.96
N PHE A 59 11.23 2.06 -6.33
CA PHE A 59 10.90 2.88 -5.15
C PHE A 59 11.28 4.35 -5.39
N PHE A 60 10.52 5.28 -4.81
CA PHE A 60 10.84 6.71 -4.78
C PHE A 60 10.14 7.43 -3.62
N TYR A 61 10.71 8.55 -3.17
CA TYR A 61 10.06 9.49 -2.27
C TYR A 61 9.17 10.47 -3.04
N VAL A 62 8.10 10.97 -2.40
CA VAL A 62 7.29 12.07 -2.93
C VAL A 62 7.29 13.23 -1.93
N ILE A 63 7.52 14.46 -2.42
CA ILE A 63 7.50 15.68 -1.61
C ILE A 63 6.54 16.72 -2.16
N ASN A 64 6.20 17.73 -1.34
CA ASN A 64 5.30 18.85 -1.66
C ASN A 64 3.89 18.44 -2.14
N HIS A 65 3.44 17.23 -1.77
CA HIS A 65 2.08 16.73 -1.96
C HIS A 65 1.01 17.55 -1.20
N GLY A 66 1.40 18.21 -0.11
CA GLY A 66 0.56 19.18 0.62
C GLY A 66 -0.13 18.65 1.88
N TYR A 67 0.25 17.46 2.35
CA TYR A 67 -0.02 17.05 3.74
C TYR A 67 1.07 17.65 4.63
N THR A 68 0.71 18.25 5.76
CA THR A 68 1.71 18.92 6.63
C THR A 68 2.30 17.97 7.65
N LYS A 69 3.43 18.35 8.26
CA LYS A 69 4.09 17.54 9.31
C LYS A 69 3.20 17.37 10.54
N GLU A 70 2.42 18.39 10.86
CA GLU A 70 1.50 18.43 11.99
C GLU A 70 0.30 17.50 11.75
N GLN A 71 -0.21 17.47 10.50
CA GLN A 71 -1.23 16.49 10.10
C GLN A 71 -0.67 15.06 10.11
N THR A 72 0.56 14.87 9.66
CA THR A 72 1.24 13.57 9.63
C THR A 72 1.47 13.04 11.05
N ALA A 73 2.00 13.87 11.96
CA ALA A 73 2.17 13.53 13.37
C ALA A 73 0.82 13.13 14.02
N ARG A 74 -0.22 13.96 13.85
CA ARG A 74 -1.57 13.65 14.31
C ARG A 74 -2.10 12.33 13.72
N MET A 75 -1.75 11.99 12.48
CA MET A 75 -2.15 10.73 11.87
C MET A 75 -1.42 9.53 12.48
N PHE A 76 -0.15 9.66 12.88
CA PHE A 76 0.56 8.64 13.68
C PHE A 76 -0.01 8.51 15.10
N ASP A 77 -0.40 9.61 15.72
CA ASP A 77 -1.05 9.60 17.05
C ASP A 77 -2.37 8.82 17.00
N ILE A 78 -3.20 9.12 16.01
CA ILE A 78 -4.48 8.41 15.75
C ILE A 78 -4.25 6.95 15.33
N ALA A 79 -3.18 6.66 14.60
CA ALA A 79 -2.80 5.31 14.18
C ALA A 79 -2.43 4.40 15.37
N ASP A 80 -2.08 4.95 16.53
CA ASP A 80 -1.78 4.15 17.72
C ASP A 80 -3.03 3.78 18.55
N ILE A 81 -4.11 4.57 18.45
CA ILE A 81 -5.38 4.36 19.19
C ILE A 81 -5.90 2.91 19.13
N PRO A 82 -5.92 2.21 17.97
CA PRO A 82 -6.36 0.81 17.91
C PRO A 82 -5.52 -0.13 18.78
N PHE A 83 -4.30 0.25 19.13
CA PHE A 83 -3.35 -0.61 19.83
C PHE A 83 -3.19 -0.26 21.30
N SER A 84 -3.25 1.02 21.67
CA SER A 84 -3.11 1.52 23.04
C SER A 84 -4.43 1.78 23.79
N ALA A 85 -5.46 2.28 23.11
CA ALA A 85 -6.73 2.67 23.75
C ALA A 85 -7.81 1.57 23.71
N VAL A 86 -7.77 0.69 22.70
CA VAL A 86 -8.78 -0.39 22.53
C VAL A 86 -8.46 -1.59 23.43
N THR A 87 -9.42 -1.99 24.27
CA THR A 87 -9.24 -3.11 25.21
C THR A 87 -9.16 -4.46 24.50
N SER A 88 -8.47 -5.46 25.06
CA SER A 88 -8.34 -6.79 24.43
C SER A 88 -9.69 -7.44 24.10
N HIS A 89 -10.66 -7.33 24.99
CA HIS A 89 -12.02 -7.84 24.78
C HIS A 89 -12.79 -7.09 23.66
N GLU A 90 -12.44 -5.84 23.40
CA GLU A 90 -12.94 -5.13 22.23
C GLU A 90 -12.19 -5.53 20.96
N LYS A 91 -10.86 -5.67 21.00
CA LYS A 91 -10.06 -6.17 19.87
C LYS A 91 -10.58 -7.50 19.34
N GLU A 92 -10.96 -8.42 20.23
CA GLU A 92 -11.60 -9.72 19.91
C GLU A 92 -12.80 -9.59 18.96
N LYS A 93 -13.68 -8.60 19.19
CA LYS A 93 -14.89 -8.35 18.38
C LYS A 93 -14.58 -7.92 16.94
N TYR A 94 -13.38 -7.37 16.75
CA TYR A 94 -12.89 -6.85 15.48
C TYR A 94 -11.72 -7.68 14.93
N VAL A 95 -11.48 -8.93 15.36
CA VAL A 95 -10.43 -9.78 14.78
C VAL A 95 -10.77 -10.15 13.32
N GLY A 96 -9.80 -9.97 12.43
CA GLY A 96 -9.96 -10.25 11.01
C GLY A 96 -9.95 -11.74 10.66
N GLN A 97 -10.67 -12.10 9.61
CA GLN A 97 -10.84 -13.48 9.12
C GLN A 97 -10.10 -13.70 7.79
N MET A 98 -8.84 -13.25 7.72
CA MET A 98 -8.05 -13.16 6.47
C MET A 98 -8.12 -14.43 5.63
N LYS A 99 -7.79 -15.57 6.25
CA LYS A 99 -7.62 -16.88 5.58
C LYS A 99 -8.90 -17.46 4.99
N THR A 100 -10.06 -17.19 5.60
CA THR A 100 -11.36 -17.75 5.16
C THR A 100 -12.14 -16.80 4.26
N THR A 101 -11.96 -15.49 4.42
CA THR A 101 -12.76 -14.48 3.69
C THR A 101 -11.98 -13.79 2.58
N GLY A 102 -10.65 -13.92 2.53
CA GLY A 102 -9.79 -13.02 1.78
C GLY A 102 -10.03 -11.59 2.25
N SER A 103 -9.76 -11.28 3.53
CA SER A 103 -9.95 -9.94 4.09
C SER A 103 -9.10 -9.60 5.31
N TYR A 104 -8.24 -8.60 5.16
CA TYR A 104 -7.46 -7.97 6.22
C TYR A 104 -8.26 -7.09 7.21
N GLN A 105 -9.53 -6.77 6.92
CA GLN A 105 -10.34 -5.90 7.80
C GLN A 105 -10.30 -6.35 9.27
N GLY A 106 -10.07 -5.40 10.17
CA GLY A 106 -9.99 -5.61 11.60
C GLY A 106 -8.57 -5.84 12.09
N TYR A 107 -8.43 -6.47 13.27
CA TYR A 107 -7.16 -6.78 13.89
C TYR A 107 -6.52 -8.04 13.28
N LYS A 108 -5.26 -7.92 12.88
CA LYS A 108 -4.34 -9.05 12.71
C LYS A 108 -3.47 -9.13 13.98
N PRO A 109 -3.57 -10.18 14.81
CA PRO A 109 -2.66 -10.35 15.94
C PRO A 109 -1.23 -10.67 15.45
N ARG A 110 -0.25 -10.52 16.34
CA ARG A 110 1.13 -10.96 16.10
C ARG A 110 1.17 -12.48 15.89
N GLY A 111 2.03 -12.93 14.98
CA GLY A 111 2.26 -14.34 14.70
C GLY A 111 1.09 -15.09 14.07
N TYR A 112 0.19 -14.34 13.39
CA TYR A 112 -0.92 -14.89 12.62
C TYR A 112 -0.43 -15.52 11.30
N TRP A 113 0.57 -14.87 10.67
CA TRP A 113 1.22 -15.38 9.48
C TRP A 113 2.43 -16.23 9.80
N HIS A 114 2.56 -17.32 9.04
CA HIS A 114 3.74 -18.17 9.03
C HIS A 114 4.63 -17.70 7.89
N ILE A 115 5.88 -17.42 8.23
CA ILE A 115 6.98 -17.07 7.33
C ILE A 115 7.79 -18.37 7.12
N GLU A 116 8.67 -18.39 6.12
CA GLU A 116 9.58 -19.52 5.90
C GLU A 116 10.42 -19.87 7.16
N GLY A 117 10.89 -21.11 7.23
CA GLY A 117 11.68 -21.62 8.36
C GLY A 117 10.87 -21.83 9.65
N GLY A 118 9.54 -21.70 9.59
CA GLY A 118 8.67 -21.76 10.77
C GLY A 118 8.65 -20.47 11.59
N VAL A 119 9.29 -19.40 11.10
CA VAL A 119 9.23 -18.07 11.71
C VAL A 119 7.81 -17.53 11.64
N ARG A 120 7.44 -16.66 12.59
CA ARG A 120 6.12 -16.02 12.65
C ARG A 120 6.26 -14.50 12.73
N ASP A 121 5.36 -13.80 12.06
CA ASP A 121 5.34 -12.33 12.06
C ASP A 121 5.26 -11.76 13.49
N GLN A 122 5.82 -10.57 13.73
CA GLN A 122 5.74 -9.88 15.03
C GLN A 122 4.95 -8.57 14.98
N VAL A 123 4.09 -8.44 13.97
CA VAL A 123 3.36 -7.20 13.66
C VAL A 123 1.93 -7.29 14.20
N GLU A 124 1.52 -6.35 15.05
CA GLU A 124 0.11 -6.13 15.33
C GLU A 124 -0.44 -5.20 14.25
N THR A 125 -1.57 -5.52 13.63
CA THR A 125 -2.15 -4.68 12.56
C THR A 125 -3.61 -4.40 12.86
N TYR A 126 -4.09 -3.20 12.53
CA TYR A 126 -5.51 -2.88 12.48
C TYR A 126 -5.82 -2.19 11.15
N ASN A 127 -6.76 -2.75 10.40
CA ASN A 127 -7.14 -2.28 9.09
C ASN A 127 -8.62 -1.88 9.10
N SER A 128 -8.95 -0.61 8.83
CA SER A 128 -10.35 -0.16 8.81
C SER A 128 -11.15 -0.87 7.69
N LYS A 129 -10.48 -1.28 6.60
CA LYS A 129 -10.95 -2.34 5.71
C LYS A 129 -9.79 -3.14 5.08
N ARG A 130 -10.15 -4.34 4.63
CA ARG A 130 -9.70 -5.03 3.40
C ARG A 130 -9.20 -4.05 2.32
N ASP A 131 -8.15 -4.26 1.52
CA ASP A 131 -6.99 -5.19 1.37
C ASP A 131 -5.97 -4.40 0.50
N PHE A 132 -4.74 -4.80 0.15
CA PHE A 132 -3.78 -5.86 0.52
C PHE A 132 -2.68 -5.12 1.38
N SER A 133 -1.36 -5.33 1.44
CA SER A 133 -0.43 -6.32 0.90
C SER A 133 0.68 -6.70 1.92
N ASN A 134 1.96 -6.56 1.57
CA ASN A 134 3.12 -6.90 2.39
C ASN A 134 3.35 -5.89 3.53
N ILE A 135 3.31 -6.34 4.78
CA ILE A 135 3.62 -5.47 5.93
C ILE A 135 5.07 -5.66 6.37
N SER A 136 5.73 -4.54 6.68
CA SER A 136 7.00 -4.47 7.39
C SER A 136 7.04 -5.40 8.60
N HIS A 137 7.82 -6.48 8.54
CA HIS A 137 7.99 -7.45 9.65
C HIS A 137 8.54 -6.85 10.96
N HIS A 138 8.87 -5.56 10.95
CA HIS A 138 9.59 -4.85 12.00
C HIS A 138 8.99 -3.47 12.30
N ALA A 139 7.75 -3.24 11.89
CA ALA A 139 6.83 -2.38 12.63
C ALA A 139 6.15 -3.25 13.70
N ASN A 140 6.10 -2.78 14.95
CA ASN A 140 5.42 -3.48 16.05
C ASN A 140 3.90 -3.31 15.96
N ARG A 141 3.46 -2.23 15.29
CA ARG A 141 2.08 -1.79 15.07
C ARG A 141 1.94 -1.28 13.63
N THR A 142 0.82 -1.57 12.96
CA THR A 142 0.56 -1.05 11.60
C THR A 142 -0.90 -0.72 11.41
N PHE A 143 -1.19 0.53 11.08
CA PHE A 143 -2.54 1.04 10.85
C PHE A 143 -2.80 1.13 9.34
N GLN A 144 -3.99 0.70 8.90
CA GLN A 144 -4.43 0.90 7.51
C GLN A 144 -5.78 1.61 7.51
N VAL A 145 -5.79 2.78 6.90
CA VAL A 145 -6.95 3.65 6.69
C VAL A 145 -7.80 3.14 5.50
N HIS A 146 -8.94 3.77 5.18
CA HIS A 146 -9.79 3.38 4.06
C HIS A 146 -10.56 4.61 3.52
N ARG A 147 -10.93 4.58 2.23
CA ARG A 147 -11.65 5.68 1.55
C ARG A 147 -13.00 6.01 2.19
N ASP A 148 -13.76 4.98 2.53
CA ASP A 148 -15.05 5.07 3.20
C ASP A 148 -14.96 4.47 4.61
N VAL A 149 -14.90 5.36 5.61
CA VAL A 149 -14.78 5.04 7.04
C VAL A 149 -16.11 4.64 7.71
N THR A 150 -17.17 4.40 6.93
CA THR A 150 -18.53 4.19 7.45
C THR A 150 -19.13 2.81 7.15
N ARG A 151 -18.57 2.05 6.20
CA ARG A 151 -19.14 0.73 5.76
C ARG A 151 -19.17 -0.35 6.86
N LYS A 152 -18.48 -0.15 7.98
CA LYS A 152 -18.63 -0.95 9.21
C LYS A 152 -18.34 -0.09 10.45
N GLU A 153 -18.85 -0.58 11.58
CA GLU A 153 -18.50 -0.07 12.90
C GLU A 153 -17.00 -0.30 13.20
N HIS A 154 -16.39 0.68 13.85
CA HIS A 154 -14.99 0.67 14.30
C HIS A 154 -14.92 0.63 15.85
N PRO A 155 -13.77 0.26 16.45
CA PRO A 155 -13.59 0.32 17.90
C PRO A 155 -13.96 1.70 18.47
N GLU A 156 -14.59 1.74 19.63
CA GLU A 156 -15.20 2.94 20.24
C GLU A 156 -14.22 4.11 20.33
N ALA A 157 -13.00 3.84 20.82
CA ALA A 157 -11.92 4.83 20.91
C ALA A 157 -11.51 5.45 19.57
N LEU A 158 -11.71 4.77 18.43
CA LEU A 158 -11.34 5.26 17.10
C LEU A 158 -12.46 6.08 16.44
N ARG A 159 -13.73 5.93 16.87
CA ARG A 159 -14.90 6.57 16.25
C ARG A 159 -14.83 8.10 16.17
N PRO A 160 -14.29 8.84 17.15
CA PRO A 160 -14.16 10.31 17.06
C PRO A 160 -13.23 10.77 15.93
N PHE A 161 -12.26 9.93 15.54
CA PHE A 161 -11.16 10.27 14.62
C PHE A 161 -11.43 9.84 13.17
N LEU A 162 -12.58 9.21 12.89
CA LEU A 162 -13.00 8.85 11.53
C LEU A 162 -13.02 10.04 10.55
N PRO A 163 -13.33 11.29 10.95
CA PRO A 163 -13.19 12.46 10.08
C PRO A 163 -11.73 12.79 9.73
N ASP A 164 -10.79 12.70 10.67
CA ASP A 164 -9.35 12.87 10.40
C ASP A 164 -8.88 11.81 9.40
N ILE A 165 -9.19 10.54 9.71
CA ILE A 165 -8.91 9.34 8.89
C ILE A 165 -9.47 9.51 7.47
N ALA A 166 -10.69 10.04 7.30
CA ALA A 166 -11.32 10.26 5.99
C ALA A 166 -10.77 11.49 5.24
N ALA A 167 -10.47 12.59 5.92
CA ALA A 167 -9.88 13.78 5.30
C ALA A 167 -8.46 13.47 4.79
N PHE A 168 -7.71 12.73 5.58
CA PHE A 168 -6.45 12.13 5.24
C PHE A 168 -6.55 11.14 4.06
N ALA A 169 -7.55 10.24 4.09
CA ALA A 169 -7.84 9.33 2.99
C ALA A 169 -8.13 10.08 1.67
N ARG A 170 -8.83 11.20 1.76
CA ARG A 170 -9.07 12.08 0.62
C ARG A 170 -7.81 12.78 0.14
N HIS A 171 -6.93 13.24 1.04
CA HIS A 171 -5.71 13.94 0.66
C HIS A 171 -4.82 13.08 -0.25
N ASN A 172 -4.38 11.92 0.23
CA ASN A 172 -3.42 11.06 -0.46
C ASN A 172 -3.96 10.56 -1.82
N HIS A 173 -5.25 10.22 -1.94
CA HIS A 173 -5.78 9.78 -3.22
C HIS A 173 -5.73 10.90 -4.28
N PHE A 174 -6.26 12.09 -3.96
CA PHE A 174 -6.38 13.17 -4.95
C PHE A 174 -5.10 14.00 -5.16
N ASN A 175 -4.19 14.05 -4.19
CA ASN A 175 -2.98 14.89 -4.25
C ASN A 175 -1.68 14.08 -4.40
N VAL A 176 -1.73 12.75 -4.30
CA VAL A 176 -0.56 11.86 -4.46
C VAL A 176 -0.83 10.80 -5.53
N LEU A 177 -1.77 9.87 -5.28
CA LEU A 177 -2.00 8.75 -6.21
C LEU A 177 -2.40 9.26 -7.60
N ASN A 178 -3.43 10.10 -7.71
CA ASN A 178 -3.92 10.52 -9.03
C ASN A 178 -2.86 11.30 -9.83
N PRO A 179 -2.12 12.28 -9.27
CA PRO A 179 -0.95 12.85 -9.94
C PRO A 179 0.09 11.81 -10.40
N LEU A 180 0.43 10.82 -9.58
CA LEU A 180 1.37 9.76 -9.97
C LEU A 180 0.81 8.86 -11.08
N LEU A 181 -0.43 8.39 -10.98
CA LEU A 181 -1.08 7.59 -12.03
C LEU A 181 -1.18 8.36 -13.35
N ASN A 182 -1.36 9.68 -13.30
CA ASN A 182 -1.34 10.54 -14.48
C ASN A 182 0.04 10.61 -15.14
N LEU A 183 1.10 10.77 -14.33
CA LEU A 183 2.49 10.72 -14.80
C LEU A 183 2.83 9.34 -15.38
N VAL A 184 2.42 8.25 -14.73
CA VAL A 184 2.65 6.88 -15.21
C VAL A 184 1.86 6.62 -16.51
N SER A 185 0.62 7.08 -16.64
CA SER A 185 -0.15 6.96 -17.89
C SER A 185 0.59 7.64 -19.05
N ARG A 186 1.07 8.88 -18.84
CA ARG A 186 1.85 9.61 -19.84
C ARG A 186 3.22 8.98 -20.12
N SER A 187 3.86 8.33 -19.14
CA SER A 187 5.10 7.58 -19.35
C SER A 187 4.92 6.33 -20.22
N LEU A 188 3.69 5.85 -20.36
CA LEU A 188 3.29 4.77 -21.28
C LEU A 188 2.73 5.33 -22.61
N GLU A 189 2.82 6.64 -22.84
CA GLU A 189 2.22 7.36 -23.98
C GLU A 189 0.69 7.14 -24.12
N LEU A 190 0.03 6.89 -22.98
CA LEU A 190 -1.43 6.82 -22.87
C LEU A 190 -2.02 8.23 -22.61
N PRO A 191 -3.35 8.42 -22.83
CA PRO A 191 -4.08 9.55 -22.28
C PRO A 191 -3.79 9.74 -20.78
N GLU A 192 -3.66 11.00 -20.34
CA GLU A 192 -3.18 11.32 -18.98
C GLU A 192 -4.06 10.70 -17.88
N ASP A 193 -5.35 10.48 -18.12
CA ASP A 193 -6.29 9.94 -17.12
C ASP A 193 -6.53 8.42 -17.20
N THR A 194 -5.82 7.67 -18.06
CA THR A 194 -6.07 6.23 -18.27
C THR A 194 -5.96 5.41 -16.98
N LEU A 195 -4.85 5.50 -16.24
CA LEU A 195 -4.74 4.77 -14.98
C LEU A 195 -5.66 5.37 -13.89
N GLY A 196 -5.86 6.69 -13.85
CA GLY A 196 -6.77 7.33 -12.91
C GLY A 196 -8.21 6.82 -13.02
N LYS A 197 -8.69 6.59 -14.25
CA LYS A 197 -9.99 5.95 -14.54
C LYS A 197 -10.11 4.52 -14.03
N LEU A 198 -9.00 3.81 -13.87
CA LEU A 198 -8.97 2.44 -13.34
C LEU A 198 -8.88 2.40 -11.80
N HIS A 199 -8.69 3.53 -11.10
CA HIS A 199 -8.44 3.59 -9.66
C HIS A 199 -9.36 4.61 -8.92
N GLN A 200 -10.53 4.92 -9.47
CA GLN A 200 -11.41 6.04 -9.08
C GLN A 200 -11.82 5.99 -7.59
N PHE A 201 -11.76 7.13 -6.87
CA PHE A 201 -12.05 7.20 -5.41
C PHE A 201 -13.36 6.52 -5.00
N GLU A 202 -14.46 6.86 -5.65
CA GLU A 202 -15.83 6.45 -5.32
C GLU A 202 -16.21 5.04 -5.82
N ALA A 203 -15.34 4.39 -6.60
CA ALA A 203 -15.64 3.07 -7.16
C ALA A 203 -15.53 1.96 -6.10
N GLU A 204 -16.20 0.83 -6.35
CA GLU A 204 -15.99 -0.38 -5.54
C GLU A 204 -14.55 -0.87 -5.78
N GLY A 205 -13.74 -0.76 -4.74
CA GLY A 205 -12.31 -0.98 -4.74
C GLY A 205 -11.75 -0.61 -3.38
N GLU A 206 -10.48 -0.96 -3.13
CA GLU A 206 -9.91 -0.91 -1.78
C GLU A 206 -8.55 -0.21 -1.81
N THR A 207 -8.28 0.62 -0.79
CA THR A 207 -7.08 1.48 -0.74
C THR A 207 -6.87 2.00 0.69
N PRO A 208 -5.79 1.58 1.37
CA PRO A 208 -5.26 2.20 2.58
C PRO A 208 -4.19 3.27 2.29
N TYR A 209 -3.51 3.76 3.33
CA TYR A 209 -2.68 4.98 3.46
C TYR A 209 -1.61 4.76 4.55
N ASP A 210 -0.37 5.32 4.62
CA ASP A 210 0.24 6.65 4.35
C ASP A 210 1.72 6.60 3.84
N GLU A 211 2.42 7.76 3.98
CA GLU A 211 3.84 8.16 4.07
C GLU A 211 4.80 7.67 2.99
N ILE A 212 5.30 8.63 2.20
CA ILE A 212 5.27 8.43 0.76
C ILE A 212 6.60 7.94 0.18
N VAL A 213 7.07 6.83 0.73
CA VAL A 213 7.91 5.87 0.01
C VAL A 213 6.97 5.09 -0.93
N VAL A 214 6.83 5.55 -2.18
CA VAL A 214 6.03 4.84 -3.19
C VAL A 214 6.81 3.64 -3.69
N ASN A 215 6.12 2.51 -3.89
CA ASN A 215 6.64 1.37 -4.63
C ASN A 215 5.72 0.98 -5.80
N THR A 216 6.29 0.30 -6.79
CA THR A 216 5.49 -0.34 -7.85
C THR A 216 4.88 -1.64 -7.30
N GLY A 217 3.56 -1.81 -7.42
CA GLY A 217 2.85 -3.03 -7.00
C GLY A 217 2.54 -3.99 -8.16
N GLU A 218 2.19 -5.25 -7.87
CA GLU A 218 1.96 -6.27 -8.90
C GLU A 218 0.84 -5.93 -9.90
N VAL A 219 -0.10 -5.04 -9.55
CA VAL A 219 -1.11 -4.53 -10.51
C VAL A 219 -0.44 -3.92 -11.74
N MET A 220 0.70 -3.23 -11.55
CA MET A 220 1.49 -2.67 -12.66
C MET A 220 2.19 -3.74 -13.49
N ASP A 221 2.51 -4.92 -12.95
CA ASP A 221 3.04 -6.02 -13.78
C ASP A 221 2.02 -6.42 -14.85
N PHE A 222 0.75 -6.54 -14.47
CA PHE A 222 -0.34 -6.88 -15.38
C PHE A 222 -0.60 -5.73 -16.35
N LEU A 223 -0.94 -4.54 -15.83
CA LEU A 223 -1.36 -3.40 -16.67
C LEU A 223 -0.23 -2.90 -17.59
N SER A 224 1.03 -2.97 -17.18
CA SER A 224 2.19 -2.55 -18.00
C SER A 224 2.89 -3.69 -18.74
N GLY A 225 2.38 -4.93 -18.69
CA GLY A 225 3.02 -6.06 -19.38
C GLY A 225 4.48 -6.30 -18.95
N LEU A 226 4.73 -6.23 -17.63
CA LEU A 226 6.04 -6.31 -16.96
C LEU A 226 7.07 -5.22 -17.33
N TYR A 227 6.64 -4.10 -17.93
CA TYR A 227 7.49 -2.93 -18.18
C TYR A 227 7.89 -2.22 -16.87
N TYR A 228 6.88 -1.93 -16.05
CA TYR A 228 7.01 -1.56 -14.65
C TYR A 228 6.75 -2.79 -13.79
N LYS A 229 7.72 -3.15 -12.96
CA LYS A 229 7.71 -4.41 -12.21
C LYS A 229 7.35 -4.20 -10.75
N GLY A 230 6.51 -5.08 -10.20
CA GLY A 230 6.20 -5.13 -8.78
C GLY A 230 7.49 -5.27 -7.95
N THR A 231 7.77 -4.28 -7.11
CA THR A 231 9.06 -4.17 -6.42
C THR A 231 9.13 -5.18 -5.27
N VAL A 232 10.00 -6.18 -5.39
CA VAL A 232 10.23 -7.17 -4.33
C VAL A 232 10.94 -6.49 -3.15
N HIS A 233 10.33 -6.53 -1.97
CA HIS A 233 10.86 -5.89 -0.77
C HIS A 233 10.57 -6.71 0.49
N ARG A 234 11.44 -6.57 1.48
CA ARG A 234 11.29 -7.09 2.84
C ARG A 234 11.84 -6.06 3.82
N VAL A 235 11.39 -6.09 5.08
CA VAL A 235 11.99 -5.27 6.14
C VAL A 235 12.76 -6.18 7.10
N VAL A 236 13.97 -5.77 7.46
CA VAL A 236 14.91 -6.48 8.35
C VAL A 236 14.80 -6.01 9.80
N GLN A 237 15.34 -6.78 10.75
CA GLN A 237 15.30 -6.47 12.18
C GLN A 237 15.85 -5.05 12.43
N PRO A 238 15.21 -4.23 13.29
CA PRO A 238 15.72 -2.89 13.51
C PRO A 238 17.08 -2.95 14.20
N PRO A 239 17.87 -1.87 14.07
CA PRO A 239 19.08 -1.63 14.86
C PRO A 239 18.92 -2.01 16.33
N ALA A 240 19.98 -2.52 16.95
CA ALA A 240 19.96 -3.03 18.32
C ALA A 240 19.51 -1.96 19.33
N ASP A 241 19.88 -0.70 19.09
CA ASP A 241 19.45 0.45 19.91
C ASP A 241 17.95 0.79 19.75
N GLN A 242 17.31 0.41 18.63
CA GLN A 242 15.88 0.61 18.39
C GLN A 242 14.99 -0.60 18.73
N ARG A 243 15.55 -1.81 18.98
CA ARG A 243 14.76 -3.05 19.18
C ARG A 243 13.79 -3.03 20.37
N HIS A 244 13.98 -2.12 21.33
CA HIS A 244 13.13 -1.97 22.51
C HIS A 244 11.99 -0.96 22.32
N LEU A 245 11.93 -0.27 21.18
CA LEU A 245 10.98 0.80 20.89
C LEU A 245 9.82 0.29 20.03
N THR A 246 8.65 0.91 20.18
CA THR A 246 7.51 0.69 19.27
C THR A 246 7.77 1.39 17.95
N ARG A 247 7.85 0.63 16.86
CA ARG A 247 7.83 1.18 15.50
C ARG A 247 6.41 1.08 14.93
N SER A 248 5.79 2.22 14.63
CA SER A 248 4.50 2.30 13.95
C SER A 248 4.70 2.55 12.44
N SER A 249 3.72 2.16 11.64
CA SER A 249 3.68 2.40 10.20
C SER A 249 2.23 2.50 9.73
N ILE A 250 2.00 3.32 8.72
CA ILE A 250 0.72 3.55 8.07
C ILE A 250 1.03 3.41 6.57
N VAL A 251 0.38 2.51 5.81
CA VAL A 251 0.82 2.12 4.44
C VAL A 251 -0.21 2.33 3.32
N TYR A 252 0.12 3.10 2.27
CA TYR A 252 -0.76 3.34 1.10
C TYR A 252 -0.72 2.22 0.05
N PHE A 253 -1.89 1.78 -0.43
CA PHE A 253 -1.96 0.91 -1.62
C PHE A 253 -3.09 1.32 -2.57
N GLY A 254 -2.75 2.00 -3.66
CA GLY A 254 -3.69 2.31 -4.74
C GLY A 254 -3.95 1.10 -5.62
N PHE A 255 -4.93 0.26 -5.27
CA PHE A 255 -5.42 -0.78 -6.18
C PHE A 255 -6.36 -0.19 -7.24
N ALA A 256 -6.47 -0.90 -8.36
CA ALA A 256 -7.53 -0.66 -9.33
C ALA A 256 -8.91 -0.96 -8.71
N ASN A 257 -9.98 -0.52 -9.36
CA ASN A 257 -11.34 -0.90 -8.99
C ASN A 257 -11.49 -2.43 -9.06
N ASP A 258 -12.32 -3.01 -8.19
CA ASP A 258 -12.41 -4.46 -7.99
C ASP A 258 -12.86 -5.23 -9.26
N ASP A 259 -13.60 -4.58 -10.16
CA ASP A 259 -14.09 -5.12 -11.44
C ASP A 259 -13.03 -5.14 -12.56
N VAL A 260 -11.94 -4.37 -12.45
CA VAL A 260 -10.93 -4.23 -13.51
C VAL A 260 -10.24 -5.57 -13.78
N LYS A 261 -10.35 -6.06 -15.02
CA LYS A 261 -9.61 -7.24 -15.48
C LYS A 261 -8.13 -6.91 -15.64
N LEU A 262 -7.26 -7.68 -14.99
CA LEU A 262 -5.82 -7.45 -14.95
C LEU A 262 -5.12 -7.93 -16.22
N VAL A 263 -5.32 -7.22 -17.32
CA VAL A 263 -4.67 -7.44 -18.62
C VAL A 263 -3.79 -6.24 -19.01
N PRO A 264 -2.76 -6.41 -19.88
CA PRO A 264 -1.93 -5.31 -20.33
C PRO A 264 -2.71 -4.24 -21.12
N LEU A 265 -2.31 -2.98 -20.94
CA LEU A 265 -2.81 -1.80 -21.65
C LEU A 265 -2.24 -1.75 -23.09
N LYS A 266 -2.73 -2.67 -23.93
CA LYS A 266 -2.25 -2.94 -25.31
C LYS A 266 -2.28 -1.72 -26.22
N GLU A 267 -3.10 -0.72 -25.90
CA GLU A 267 -3.21 0.55 -26.61
C GLU A 267 -2.02 1.50 -26.35
N SER A 268 -1.17 1.22 -25.36
CA SER A 268 0.07 1.96 -25.09
C SER A 268 1.08 1.84 -26.26
N PRO A 269 1.48 2.96 -26.89
CA PRO A 269 2.53 2.95 -27.91
C PRO A 269 3.89 2.51 -27.35
N VAL A 270 4.17 2.77 -26.07
CA VAL A 270 5.39 2.28 -25.40
C VAL A 270 5.40 0.76 -25.36
N LEU A 271 4.31 0.13 -24.86
CA LEU A 271 4.22 -1.33 -24.76
C LEU A 271 4.22 -2.02 -26.13
N GLN A 272 3.63 -1.39 -27.15
CA GLN A 272 3.72 -1.86 -28.53
C GLN A 272 5.14 -1.84 -29.09
N ARG A 273 5.97 -0.84 -28.73
CA ARG A 273 7.38 -0.76 -29.18
C ARG A 273 8.31 -1.70 -28.44
N VAL A 274 8.13 -1.90 -27.13
CA VAL A 274 9.05 -2.73 -26.31
C VAL A 274 8.64 -4.21 -26.25
N GLY A 275 7.40 -4.53 -26.62
CA GLY A 275 6.82 -5.87 -26.52
C GLY A 275 6.15 -6.12 -25.16
N ILE A 276 4.97 -6.72 -25.20
CA ILE A 276 4.16 -7.02 -24.01
C ILE A 276 4.54 -8.40 -23.46
N THR A 277 5.04 -8.46 -22.22
CA THR A 277 5.26 -9.73 -21.51
C THR A 277 4.13 -9.95 -20.50
N ARG A 278 3.41 -11.06 -20.64
CA ARG A 278 2.24 -11.36 -19.80
C ARG A 278 2.61 -12.16 -18.54
N ARG A 279 1.81 -12.03 -17.47
CA ARG A 279 1.83 -12.97 -16.32
C ARG A 279 0.94 -14.21 -16.55
N CYS A 280 -0.10 -14.08 -17.37
CA CYS A 280 -1.04 -15.13 -17.80
C CYS A 280 -1.73 -14.70 -19.11
N GLU A 281 -2.45 -15.61 -19.78
CA GLU A 281 -3.22 -15.23 -20.98
C GLU A 281 -4.41 -14.31 -20.66
N ASP A 282 -4.80 -13.51 -21.65
CA ASP A 282 -5.75 -12.40 -21.47
C ASP A 282 -7.20 -12.88 -21.20
N ASP A 283 -7.50 -14.14 -21.50
CA ASP A 283 -8.81 -14.78 -21.28
C ASP A 283 -8.94 -15.28 -19.83
N VAL A 284 -7.92 -15.94 -19.29
CA VAL A 284 -7.86 -16.44 -17.90
C VAL A 284 -7.49 -15.38 -16.86
N ALA A 285 -7.01 -14.21 -17.28
CA ALA A 285 -6.58 -13.13 -16.38
C ALA A 285 -7.68 -12.76 -15.35
N PRO A 286 -7.36 -12.64 -14.05
CA PRO A 286 -8.34 -12.35 -13.01
C PRO A 286 -8.83 -10.90 -13.04
N THR A 287 -9.95 -10.62 -12.37
CA THR A 287 -10.26 -9.24 -11.92
C THR A 287 -9.37 -8.85 -10.75
N MET A 288 -9.26 -7.55 -10.48
CA MET A 288 -8.56 -7.03 -9.31
C MET A 288 -9.10 -7.66 -8.02
N GLU A 289 -10.43 -7.78 -7.87
CA GLU A 289 -11.05 -8.43 -6.70
C GLU A 289 -10.62 -9.88 -6.54
N ALA A 290 -10.68 -10.66 -7.63
CA ALA A 290 -10.33 -12.08 -7.62
C ALA A 290 -8.84 -12.29 -7.33
N TRP A 291 -7.96 -11.48 -7.93
CA TRP A 291 -6.52 -11.49 -7.66
C TRP A 291 -6.23 -11.18 -6.20
N ARG A 292 -6.75 -10.06 -5.72
CA ARG A 292 -6.62 -9.57 -4.34
C ARG A 292 -7.07 -10.63 -3.33
N LYS A 293 -8.33 -11.06 -3.36
CA LYS A 293 -8.85 -12.10 -2.44
C LYS A 293 -8.04 -13.38 -2.49
N GLY A 294 -7.63 -13.82 -3.70
CA GLY A 294 -6.77 -14.99 -3.88
C GLY A 294 -5.43 -14.86 -3.16
N ARG A 295 -4.74 -13.70 -3.30
CA ARG A 295 -3.48 -13.43 -2.59
C ARG A 295 -3.63 -13.41 -1.06
N ILE A 296 -4.72 -12.86 -0.51
CA ILE A 296 -4.92 -12.86 0.96
C ILE A 296 -5.26 -14.26 1.49
N ALA A 297 -6.12 -15.02 0.81
CA ALA A 297 -6.51 -16.35 1.27
C ALA A 297 -5.35 -17.37 1.20
N ALA A 298 -4.48 -17.26 0.20
CA ALA A 298 -3.33 -18.14 -0.01
C ALA A 298 -2.15 -17.88 0.95
N TYR A 299 -1.92 -16.63 1.35
CA TYR A 299 -0.69 -16.23 2.03
C TYR A 299 -0.46 -17.02 3.33
N GLY A 300 0.70 -17.68 3.44
CA GLY A 300 1.03 -18.55 4.58
C GLY A 300 0.04 -19.70 4.80
N GLN A 301 -0.68 -20.13 3.77
CA GLN A 301 -1.61 -21.27 3.77
C GLN A 301 -1.35 -22.25 2.61
N THR A 302 -0.88 -21.76 1.46
CA THR A 302 -0.42 -22.60 0.35
C THR A 302 0.90 -23.30 0.66
N THR A 303 1.08 -24.50 0.10
CA THR A 303 2.40 -25.15 0.03
C THR A 303 3.10 -24.64 -1.21
N LEU A 304 4.17 -23.87 -1.02
CA LEU A 304 4.98 -23.37 -2.13
C LEU A 304 5.78 -24.54 -2.75
N ILE A 305 5.89 -24.56 -4.07
CA ILE A 305 6.68 -25.56 -4.81
C ILE A 305 8.03 -24.98 -5.23
N PRO A 306 9.08 -25.79 -5.45
CA PRO A 306 10.34 -25.28 -6.00
C PRO A 306 10.13 -24.60 -7.35
N GLY A 307 10.56 -23.34 -7.46
CA GLY A 307 10.46 -22.57 -8.70
C GLY A 307 11.56 -22.93 -9.70
N LYS A 308 11.51 -22.29 -10.88
CA LYS A 308 12.51 -22.50 -11.95
C LYS A 308 13.86 -21.83 -11.68
N GLU A 309 13.93 -20.96 -10.67
CA GLU A 309 15.10 -20.15 -10.31
C GLU A 309 15.59 -20.51 -8.90
N LYS A 310 16.91 -20.51 -8.70
CA LYS A 310 17.50 -20.78 -7.38
C LYS A 310 17.17 -19.63 -6.42
N GLY A 311 16.61 -19.96 -5.24
CA GLY A 311 16.11 -18.94 -4.30
C GLY A 311 14.70 -18.43 -4.66
N VAL A 312 13.98 -19.14 -5.52
CA VAL A 312 12.58 -18.86 -5.86
C VAL A 312 11.74 -20.10 -5.59
N GLN A 313 10.63 -19.91 -4.87
CA GLN A 313 9.53 -20.85 -4.77
C GLN A 313 8.33 -20.27 -5.53
N GLU A 314 7.45 -21.14 -6.04
CA GLU A 314 6.31 -20.76 -6.87
C GLU A 314 4.99 -21.25 -6.25
N GLU A 315 3.91 -20.53 -6.52
CA GLU A 315 2.53 -21.00 -6.34
C GLU A 315 1.67 -20.58 -7.54
N VAL A 316 0.52 -21.21 -7.74
CA VAL A 316 -0.42 -20.85 -8.82
C VAL A 316 -1.73 -20.36 -8.21
N LEU A 317 -2.05 -19.08 -8.43
CA LEU A 317 -3.26 -18.43 -7.92
C LEU A 317 -4.05 -17.85 -9.10
N ASN A 318 -5.32 -18.23 -9.22
CA ASN A 318 -6.19 -17.88 -10.35
C ASN A 318 -5.56 -18.17 -11.73
N GLY A 319 -4.79 -19.26 -11.84
CA GLY A 319 -4.06 -19.62 -13.07
C GLY A 319 -2.77 -18.84 -13.34
N VAL A 320 -2.42 -17.87 -12.50
CA VAL A 320 -1.20 -17.05 -12.61
C VAL A 320 -0.10 -17.60 -11.70
N VAL A 321 1.14 -17.68 -12.20
CA VAL A 321 2.31 -18.01 -11.36
C VAL A 321 2.70 -16.81 -10.49
N VAL A 322 2.79 -17.05 -9.19
CA VAL A 322 3.36 -16.14 -8.19
C VAL A 322 4.72 -16.68 -7.77
N LYS A 323 5.72 -15.80 -7.75
CA LYS A 323 7.06 -16.09 -7.25
C LYS A 323 7.23 -15.55 -5.83
N HIS A 324 7.77 -16.40 -4.96
CA HIS A 324 8.23 -16.07 -3.61
C HIS A 324 9.75 -16.16 -3.60
N TYR A 325 10.42 -15.11 -3.15
CA TYR A 325 11.88 -15.02 -3.12
C TYR A 325 12.36 -15.31 -1.70
N VAL A 326 13.28 -16.28 -1.57
CA VAL A 326 13.70 -16.91 -0.31
C VAL A 326 15.21 -16.79 -0.07
#